data_AF-A0A183AVP4-F1
#
_entry.id   AF-A0A183AVP4-F1
#
_cell.length_a   1.000
_cell.length_b   1.000
_cell.length_c   1.000
_cell.angle_alpha   90.00
_cell.angle_beta   90.00
_cell.angle_gamma   90.00
#
_symmetry.space_group_name_H-M   'P 1'
#
loop_
_entity.id
_entity.type
_entity.pdbx_description
1 polymer ?
#
loop_
_entity_poly.entity_id
_entity_poly.type
_entity_poly.pdbx_seq_one_letter_code
_entity_poly.pdbx_strand_id
1 'polypeptide(L)'
;LFELISSVYYFFALIGSRIINVWVACFAVCMCPFLFFHVTRSRWLQISTTAIRWISFLLMLCLAVDHHTLTLLNASHAWNPAVHPLMFEPNGIPNMFGVCVYVFMCHHSIPGTVTPIRNKRRIMIRLFLPLFFSVFAFNMLLSGTAVAAFNEIKDLYTLNFVPNEQASKTFRIPFVLAQIFGYFLALFPVFALSSTFPILGCTLLGNLSTLCNMFPVCHSPKARHILRFTLPFIVLFPPIIIALLTDDIGFLVGFTGAFAGTGIQYVIPAVLVYKARRYMSEPVTEKLESYSSGMDDKQMLCPSDEVQTRTATSRSRLSGCFSALWKTPWKKVNSPHASPFQHVLWIVGLMIWSVVCLVIVLVDKIHPL
;
A
#
# COMPACT_ATOMS: atom_id res chain seq x y z
N LEU A 1 -1.21 3.40 -10.68
CA LEU A 1 -1.28 3.64 -12.13
C LEU A 1 -2.32 2.76 -12.80
N PHE A 2 -2.36 1.46 -12.49
CA PHE A 2 -3.49 0.65 -12.92
C PHE A 2 -4.86 1.18 -12.46
N GLU A 3 -5.06 1.44 -11.16
CA GLU A 3 -6.33 1.99 -10.67
C GLU A 3 -6.74 3.28 -11.38
N LEU A 4 -5.77 4.06 -11.85
CA LEU A 4 -5.99 5.29 -12.59
C LEU A 4 -6.42 4.99 -14.02
N ILE A 5 -5.66 4.14 -14.70
CA ILE A 5 -5.98 3.73 -16.07
C ILE A 5 -7.30 2.96 -16.08
N SER A 6 -7.61 2.20 -15.04
CA SER A 6 -8.87 1.49 -14.89
C SER A 6 -10.01 2.43 -14.48
N SER A 7 -9.78 3.45 -13.63
CA SER A 7 -10.78 4.51 -13.41
C SER A 7 -11.08 5.31 -14.68
N VAL A 8 -10.05 5.59 -15.48
CA VAL A 8 -10.14 6.16 -16.83
C VAL A 8 -10.88 5.19 -17.74
N TYR A 9 -10.56 3.89 -17.69
CA TYR A 9 -11.19 2.81 -18.43
C TYR A 9 -12.68 2.78 -18.15
N TYR A 10 -13.13 2.73 -16.89
CA TYR A 10 -14.56 2.67 -16.57
C TYR A 10 -15.29 3.95 -17.00
N PHE A 11 -14.68 5.13 -16.82
CA PHE A 11 -15.26 6.39 -17.29
C PHE A 11 -15.39 6.44 -18.82
N PHE A 12 -14.42 5.91 -19.56
CA PHE A 12 -14.44 5.91 -21.03
C PHE A 12 -15.11 4.67 -21.64
N ALA A 13 -15.25 3.56 -20.91
CA ALA A 13 -16.08 2.43 -21.27
C ALA A 13 -17.57 2.82 -21.26
N LEU A 14 -17.94 3.76 -20.39
CA LEU A 14 -19.20 4.51 -20.45
C LEU A 14 -19.38 5.33 -21.75
N ILE A 15 -18.31 5.59 -22.50
CA ILE A 15 -18.28 6.42 -23.73
C ILE A 15 -17.99 5.57 -24.99
N GLY A 16 -17.39 4.39 -24.89
CA GLY A 16 -17.20 3.40 -25.96
C GLY A 16 -15.82 2.70 -25.99
N SER A 17 -15.80 1.41 -26.32
CA SER A 17 -14.63 0.51 -26.15
C SER A 17 -13.41 0.81 -27.05
N ARG A 18 -13.59 1.40 -28.24
CA ARG A 18 -12.47 1.74 -29.17
C ARG A 18 -11.61 2.91 -28.71
N ILE A 19 -12.07 3.64 -27.70
CA ILE A 19 -11.49 4.89 -27.24
C ILE A 19 -10.46 4.64 -26.10
N ILE A 20 -10.51 3.46 -25.48
CA ILE A 20 -9.74 3.09 -24.28
C ILE A 20 -8.23 3.10 -24.54
N ASN A 21 -7.75 2.37 -25.56
CA ASN A 21 -6.32 2.27 -25.87
C ASN A 21 -5.69 3.63 -26.20
N VAL A 22 -6.47 4.52 -26.83
CA VAL A 22 -6.04 5.87 -27.17
C VAL A 22 -5.84 6.70 -25.90
N TRP A 23 -6.74 6.61 -24.92
CA TRP A 23 -6.58 7.34 -23.66
C TRP A 23 -5.44 6.83 -22.80
N VAL A 24 -5.20 5.51 -22.76
CA VAL A 24 -4.03 4.95 -22.06
C VAL A 24 -2.74 5.50 -22.68
N ALA A 25 -2.66 5.55 -24.02
CA ALA A 25 -1.52 6.12 -24.73
C ALA A 25 -1.37 7.62 -24.48
N CYS A 26 -2.46 8.41 -24.59
CA CYS A 26 -2.45 9.84 -24.27
C CYS A 26 -2.00 10.09 -22.84
N PHE A 27 -2.50 9.30 -21.88
CA PHE A 27 -2.10 9.39 -20.48
C PHE A 27 -0.59 9.14 -20.30
N ALA A 28 -0.06 8.08 -20.94
CA ALA A 28 1.35 7.74 -20.88
C ALA A 28 2.23 8.89 -21.41
N VAL A 29 1.84 9.48 -22.55
CA VAL A 29 2.53 10.63 -23.16
C VAL A 29 2.47 11.85 -22.26
N CYS A 30 1.31 12.15 -21.66
CA CYS A 30 1.16 13.29 -20.76
C CYS A 30 1.96 13.14 -19.46
N MET A 31 2.08 11.92 -18.92
CA MET A 31 2.75 11.70 -17.64
C MET A 31 4.27 11.48 -17.76
N CYS A 32 4.74 11.00 -18.90
CA CYS A 32 6.16 10.76 -19.16
C CYS A 32 7.06 11.99 -18.86
N PRO A 33 6.74 13.22 -19.32
CA PRO A 33 7.51 14.42 -19.00
C PRO A 33 7.76 14.60 -17.49
N PHE A 34 6.76 14.34 -16.65
CA PHE A 34 6.89 14.55 -15.21
C PHE A 34 7.97 13.66 -14.58
N LEU A 35 8.16 12.44 -15.11
CA LEU A 35 9.22 11.52 -14.65
C LEU A 35 10.60 12.01 -15.06
N PHE A 36 10.75 12.56 -16.27
CA PHE A 36 12.02 13.10 -16.77
C PHE A 36 12.41 14.43 -16.10
N PHE A 37 11.43 15.28 -15.77
CA PHE A 37 11.66 16.58 -15.15
C PHE A 37 11.74 16.53 -13.62
N HIS A 38 11.61 15.36 -13.00
CA HIS A 38 11.65 15.18 -11.53
C HIS A 38 10.77 16.21 -10.80
N VAL A 39 9.51 16.33 -11.21
CA VAL A 39 8.60 17.32 -10.62
C VAL A 39 8.30 16.93 -9.17
N THR A 40 8.97 17.59 -8.22
CA THR A 40 8.87 17.31 -6.78
C THR A 40 7.96 18.30 -6.04
N ARG A 41 7.79 19.52 -6.55
CA ARG A 41 6.92 20.54 -5.94
C ARG A 41 5.45 20.29 -6.26
N SER A 42 4.83 19.39 -5.51
CA SER A 42 3.43 18.98 -5.70
C SER A 42 2.46 19.55 -4.66
N ARG A 43 2.87 20.52 -3.83
CA ARG A 43 2.04 21.05 -2.74
C ARG A 43 0.63 21.48 -3.20
N TRP A 44 0.55 22.30 -4.25
CA TRP A 44 -0.74 22.80 -4.76
C TRP A 44 -1.61 21.69 -5.33
N LEU A 45 -0.97 20.75 -6.03
CA LEU A 45 -1.62 19.57 -6.59
C LEU A 45 -2.20 18.69 -5.47
N GLN A 46 -1.43 18.43 -4.40
CA GLN A 46 -1.88 17.67 -3.24
C GLN A 46 -3.01 18.36 -2.47
N ILE A 47 -2.93 19.69 -2.27
CA ILE A 47 -4.01 20.46 -1.62
C ILE A 47 -5.30 20.38 -2.44
N SER A 48 -5.20 20.59 -3.76
CA SER A 48 -6.35 20.49 -4.67
C SER A 48 -6.96 19.08 -4.65
N THR A 49 -6.14 18.03 -4.78
CA THR A 49 -6.60 16.64 -4.69
C THR A 49 -7.27 16.34 -3.35
N THR A 50 -6.75 16.89 -2.24
CA THR A 50 -7.35 16.70 -0.91
C THR A 50 -8.73 17.36 -0.83
N ALA A 51 -8.88 18.59 -1.33
CA ALA A 51 -10.17 19.28 -1.38
C ALA A 51 -11.21 18.50 -2.21
N ILE A 52 -10.82 18.03 -3.40
CA ILE A 52 -11.67 17.22 -4.28
C ILE A 52 -12.08 15.90 -3.60
N ARG A 53 -11.16 15.25 -2.87
CA ARG A 53 -11.46 14.03 -2.08
C ARG A 53 -12.53 14.29 -1.02
N TRP A 54 -12.43 15.39 -0.28
CA TRP A 54 -13.43 15.76 0.73
C TRP A 54 -14.80 16.07 0.11
N ILE A 55 -14.84 16.84 -0.99
CA ILE A 55 -16.08 17.13 -1.71
C ILE A 55 -16.73 15.84 -2.21
N SER A 56 -15.94 14.97 -2.85
CA SER A 56 -16.43 13.69 -3.38
C SER A 56 -16.94 12.78 -2.27
N PHE A 57 -16.24 12.73 -1.14
CA PHE A 57 -16.65 11.97 0.04
C PHE A 57 -18.00 12.44 0.58
N LEU A 58 -18.16 13.75 0.80
CA LEU A 58 -19.41 14.33 1.29
C LEU A 58 -20.56 14.08 0.30
N LEU A 59 -20.29 14.22 -0.99
CA LEU A 59 -21.28 14.01 -2.04
C LEU A 59 -21.73 12.54 -2.11
N MET A 60 -20.81 11.58 -2.04
CA MET A 60 -21.15 10.15 -1.96
C MET A 60 -22.04 9.84 -0.76
N LEU A 61 -21.73 10.42 0.41
CA LEU A 61 -22.53 10.23 1.62
C LEU A 61 -23.95 10.80 1.45
N CYS A 62 -24.07 12.05 0.98
CA CYS A 62 -25.37 12.69 0.78
C CYS A 62 -26.23 11.95 -0.25
N LEU A 63 -25.65 11.54 -1.39
CA LEU A 63 -26.39 10.85 -2.44
C LEU A 63 -26.79 9.42 -2.03
N ALA A 64 -25.94 8.71 -1.29
CA ALA A 64 -26.28 7.38 -0.78
C ALA A 64 -27.44 7.45 0.22
N VAL A 65 -27.44 8.45 1.10
CA VAL A 65 -28.53 8.70 2.06
C VAL A 65 -29.82 9.11 1.31
N ASP A 66 -29.73 9.96 0.30
CA ASP A 66 -30.89 10.36 -0.51
C ASP A 66 -31.53 9.15 -1.21
N HIS A 67 -30.70 8.34 -1.88
CA HIS A 67 -31.13 7.10 -2.54
C HIS A 67 -31.79 6.14 -1.55
N HIS A 68 -31.13 5.85 -0.43
CA HIS A 68 -31.67 4.96 0.60
C HIS A 68 -33.00 5.47 1.17
N THR A 69 -33.10 6.77 1.42
CA THR A 69 -34.34 7.40 1.91
C THR A 69 -35.47 7.28 0.90
N LEU A 70 -35.20 7.50 -0.40
CA LEU A 70 -36.19 7.35 -1.45
C LEU A 70 -36.69 5.90 -1.56
N THR A 71 -35.79 4.93 -1.45
CA THR A 71 -36.11 3.50 -1.44
C THR A 71 -37.03 3.13 -0.26
N LEU A 72 -36.76 3.67 0.94
CA LEU A 72 -37.60 3.49 2.12
C LEU A 72 -39.01 4.08 1.93
N LEU A 73 -39.11 5.29 1.36
CA LEU A 73 -40.38 5.99 1.16
C LEU A 73 -41.27 5.31 0.10
N ASN A 74 -40.68 4.66 -0.90
CA ASN A 74 -41.43 4.05 -2.00
C ASN A 74 -42.06 2.67 -1.66
N ALA A 75 -41.94 2.19 -0.41
CA ALA A 75 -42.60 1.04 0.23
C ALA A 75 -42.56 -0.34 -0.48
N SER A 76 -42.12 -0.41 -1.74
CA SER A 76 -41.96 -1.61 -2.57
C SER A 76 -40.56 -2.20 -2.48
N HIS A 77 -39.61 -1.47 -1.89
CA HIS A 77 -38.22 -1.88 -1.66
C HIS A 77 -37.71 -1.45 -0.27
N ALA A 78 -38.58 -1.26 0.72
CA ALA A 78 -38.13 -1.11 2.11
C ALA A 78 -37.20 -2.29 2.44
N TRP A 79 -36.05 -2.00 3.06
CA TRP A 79 -34.97 -2.97 3.33
C TRP A 79 -35.55 -4.29 3.84
N ASN A 80 -35.68 -5.27 2.95
CA ASN A 80 -36.32 -6.54 3.25
C ASN A 80 -35.20 -7.53 3.58
N PRO A 81 -35.03 -7.94 4.84
CA PRO A 81 -34.00 -8.91 5.23
C PRO A 81 -34.17 -10.28 4.54
N ALA A 82 -35.32 -10.55 3.91
CA ALA A 82 -35.55 -11.73 3.08
C ALA A 82 -35.02 -11.60 1.63
N VAL A 83 -34.82 -10.37 1.11
CA VAL A 83 -34.29 -10.10 -0.24
C VAL A 83 -32.81 -9.71 -0.19
N HIS A 84 -32.38 -9.10 0.92
CA HIS A 84 -30.98 -8.92 1.29
C HIS A 84 -30.66 -9.81 2.49
N PRO A 85 -30.63 -11.16 2.34
CA PRO A 85 -29.92 -11.94 3.32
C PRO A 85 -28.51 -11.36 3.41
N LEU A 86 -27.90 -11.35 4.60
CA LEU A 86 -26.46 -11.12 4.72
C LEU A 86 -25.80 -12.13 3.77
N MET A 87 -25.49 -11.69 2.54
CA MET A 87 -24.91 -12.52 1.50
C MET A 87 -23.46 -12.72 1.94
N PHE A 88 -23.29 -13.65 2.88
CA PHE A 88 -22.00 -14.14 3.26
C PHE A 88 -21.52 -14.97 2.08
N GLU A 89 -20.82 -14.31 1.18
CA GLU A 89 -20.16 -14.93 0.05
C GLU A 89 -18.70 -15.21 0.44
N PRO A 90 -18.35 -16.47 0.77
CA PRO A 90 -17.01 -16.82 1.25
C PRO A 90 -15.93 -16.50 0.21
N ASN A 91 -16.30 -16.50 -1.07
CA ASN A 91 -15.42 -16.24 -2.21
C ASN A 91 -14.87 -14.80 -2.21
N GLY A 92 -15.53 -13.85 -1.53
CA GLY A 92 -15.05 -12.48 -1.41
C GLY A 92 -13.97 -12.27 -0.34
N ILE A 93 -13.79 -13.22 0.59
CA ILE A 93 -12.93 -13.06 1.77
C ILE A 93 -11.44 -12.87 1.41
N PRO A 94 -10.85 -13.65 0.49
CA PRO A 94 -9.44 -13.49 0.12
C PRO A 94 -9.17 -12.11 -0.51
N ASN A 95 -10.08 -11.65 -1.38
CA ASN A 95 -9.96 -10.34 -1.99
C ASN A 95 -10.12 -9.21 -0.97
N MET A 96 -11.12 -9.32 -0.08
CA MET A 96 -11.33 -8.40 1.03
C MET A 96 -10.08 -8.25 1.90
N PHE A 97 -9.39 -9.35 2.19
CA PHE A 97 -8.15 -9.31 2.96
C PHE A 97 -7.09 -8.44 2.29
N GLY A 98 -6.83 -8.68 0.99
CA GLY A 98 -5.87 -7.89 0.21
C GLY A 98 -6.22 -6.40 0.18
N VAL A 99 -7.49 -6.07 -0.09
CA VAL A 99 -8.00 -4.69 -0.07
C VAL A 99 -7.82 -4.04 1.30
N CYS A 100 -8.11 -4.75 2.40
CA CYS A 100 -7.90 -4.23 3.76
C CYS A 100 -6.43 -3.92 4.03
N VAL A 101 -5.50 -4.82 3.68
CA VAL A 101 -4.06 -4.55 3.82
C VAL A 101 -3.69 -3.32 3.00
N TYR A 102 -4.18 -3.21 1.77
CA TYR A 102 -3.89 -2.08 0.90
C TYR A 102 -4.37 -0.73 1.49
N VAL A 103 -5.59 -0.68 2.05
CA VAL A 103 -6.16 0.54 2.67
C VAL A 103 -5.27 1.09 3.81
N PHE A 104 -4.60 0.21 4.57
CA PHE A 104 -3.72 0.62 5.66
C PHE A 104 -2.25 0.85 5.24
N MET A 105 -1.94 0.76 3.94
CA MET A 105 -0.58 0.91 3.44
C MET A 105 -0.13 2.37 3.38
N CYS A 106 0.56 2.83 4.43
CA CYS A 106 1.19 4.16 4.46
C CYS A 106 2.73 4.13 4.67
N HIS A 107 3.31 2.94 4.83
CA HIS A 107 4.70 2.71 5.24
C HIS A 107 5.77 3.39 4.39
N HIS A 108 5.53 3.55 3.09
CA HIS A 108 6.45 4.23 2.18
C HIS A 108 6.57 5.74 2.47
N SER A 109 5.56 6.33 3.10
CA SER A 109 5.50 7.76 3.44
C SER A 109 5.83 8.04 4.91
N ILE A 110 5.70 7.05 5.80
CA ILE A 110 5.96 7.18 7.24
C ILE A 110 7.34 7.82 7.53
N PRO A 111 8.46 7.38 6.94
CA PRO A 111 9.77 7.96 7.25
C PRO A 111 9.83 9.46 6.96
N GLY A 112 9.28 9.90 5.83
CA GLY A 112 9.24 11.31 5.44
C GLY A 112 8.38 12.16 6.38
N THR A 113 7.26 11.60 6.88
CA THR A 113 6.38 12.29 7.84
C THR A 113 6.96 12.32 9.25
N VAL A 114 7.62 11.24 9.70
CA VAL A 114 8.11 11.10 11.08
C VAL A 114 9.45 11.80 11.29
N THR A 115 10.33 11.81 10.29
CA THR A 115 11.67 12.44 10.40
C THR A 115 11.65 13.90 10.87
N PRO A 116 10.81 14.80 10.32
CA PRO A 116 10.78 16.20 10.74
C PRO A 116 10.12 16.44 12.11
N ILE A 117 9.51 15.44 12.74
CA ILE A 117 8.84 15.60 14.03
C ILE A 117 9.88 15.72 15.15
N ARG A 118 9.99 16.93 15.73
CA ARG A 118 10.96 17.27 16.79
C ARG A 118 10.77 16.44 18.05
N ASN A 119 9.51 16.24 18.49
CA ASN A 119 9.20 15.46 19.68
C ASN A 119 8.45 14.17 19.33
N LYS A 120 9.16 13.04 19.46
CA LYS A 120 8.62 11.70 19.16
C LYS A 120 7.94 11.04 20.36
N ARG A 121 7.83 11.74 21.50
CA ARG A 121 7.16 11.24 22.70
C ARG A 121 5.68 10.99 22.41
N ARG A 122 5.23 9.74 22.63
CA ARG A 122 3.85 9.29 22.38
C ARG A 122 3.36 9.49 20.93
N ILE A 123 4.26 9.46 19.94
CA ILE A 123 3.89 9.57 18.52
C ILE A 123 2.85 8.53 18.09
N MET A 124 2.93 7.32 18.64
CA MET A 124 1.95 6.25 18.39
C MET A 124 0.52 6.68 18.77
N ILE A 125 0.34 7.20 19.98
CA ILE A 125 -0.98 7.57 20.51
C ILE A 125 -1.47 8.90 19.90
N ARG A 126 -0.57 9.84 19.64
CA ARG A 126 -0.96 11.18 19.16
C ARG A 126 -1.15 11.28 17.65
N LEU A 127 -0.49 10.43 16.86
CA LEU A 127 -0.51 10.52 15.39
C LEU A 127 -1.08 9.25 14.77
N PHE A 128 -0.44 8.09 15.00
CA PHE A 128 -0.77 6.87 14.27
C PHE A 128 -2.14 6.29 14.66
N LEU A 129 -2.46 6.23 15.95
CA LEU A 129 -3.72 5.65 16.41
C LEU A 129 -4.96 6.45 15.91
N PRO A 130 -5.00 7.80 16.05
CA PRO A 130 -6.06 8.59 15.43
C PRO A 130 -6.11 8.46 13.91
N LEU A 131 -4.96 8.43 13.23
CA LEU A 131 -4.89 8.28 11.78
C LEU A 131 -5.53 6.96 11.32
N PHE A 132 -5.12 5.83 11.89
CA PHE A 132 -5.63 4.52 11.50
C PHE A 132 -7.10 4.33 11.90
N PHE A 133 -7.50 4.85 13.07
CA PHE A 133 -8.91 4.83 13.47
C PHE A 133 -9.78 5.65 12.51
N SER A 134 -9.34 6.85 12.10
CA SER A 134 -10.06 7.67 11.13
C SER A 134 -10.18 6.97 9.77
N VAL A 135 -9.10 6.35 9.28
CA VAL A 135 -9.15 5.57 8.03
C VAL A 135 -10.15 4.42 8.15
N PHE A 136 -10.13 3.68 9.25
CA PHE A 136 -11.08 2.61 9.51
C PHE A 136 -12.53 3.12 9.53
N ALA A 137 -12.80 4.20 10.29
CA ALA A 137 -14.13 4.78 10.40
C ALA A 137 -14.67 5.29 9.05
N PHE A 138 -13.83 5.94 8.24
CA PHE A 138 -14.23 6.38 6.90
C PHE A 138 -14.57 5.22 5.98
N ASN A 139 -13.79 4.13 6.01
CA ASN A 139 -14.07 2.95 5.20
C ASN A 139 -15.34 2.23 5.65
N MET A 140 -15.58 2.13 6.97
CA MET A 140 -16.83 1.58 7.50
C MET A 140 -18.04 2.43 7.12
N LEU A 141 -17.92 3.75 7.15
CA LEU A 141 -19.00 4.65 6.76
C LEU A 141 -19.33 4.54 5.26
N LEU A 142 -18.33 4.53 4.38
CA LEU A 142 -18.55 4.38 2.93
C LEU A 142 -19.10 3.00 2.58
N SER A 143 -18.52 1.94 3.13
CA SER A 143 -18.97 0.57 2.85
C SER A 143 -20.38 0.33 3.41
N GLY A 144 -20.68 0.85 4.61
CA GLY A 144 -22.01 0.75 5.22
C GLY A 144 -23.07 1.51 4.42
N THR A 145 -22.75 2.72 3.94
CA THR A 145 -23.68 3.48 3.08
C THR A 145 -23.86 2.85 1.70
N ALA A 146 -22.82 2.24 1.14
CA ALA A 146 -22.92 1.48 -0.10
C ALA A 146 -23.90 0.30 0.02
N VAL A 147 -23.71 -0.55 1.04
CA VAL A 147 -24.56 -1.73 1.29
C VAL A 147 -26.00 -1.34 1.62
N ALA A 148 -26.21 -0.20 2.30
CA ALA A 148 -27.55 0.29 2.59
C ALA A 148 -28.25 0.88 1.36
N ALA A 149 -27.50 1.55 0.49
CA ALA A 149 -28.07 2.29 -0.63
C ALA A 149 -28.23 1.44 -1.91
N PHE A 150 -27.30 0.54 -2.25
CA PHE A 150 -27.25 -0.11 -3.56
C PHE A 150 -27.39 -1.62 -3.48
N ASN A 151 -28.14 -2.21 -4.43
CA ASN A 151 -28.32 -3.66 -4.53
C ASN A 151 -27.13 -4.35 -5.19
N GLU A 152 -26.54 -3.70 -6.20
CA GLU A 152 -25.33 -4.13 -6.89
C GLU A 152 -24.27 -3.05 -6.68
N ILE A 153 -23.11 -3.44 -6.15
CA ILE A 153 -22.01 -2.52 -5.85
C ILE A 153 -20.92 -2.75 -6.89
N LYS A 154 -20.66 -1.74 -7.71
CA LYS A 154 -19.53 -1.73 -8.65
C LYS A 154 -18.18 -1.65 -7.93
N ASP A 155 -17.12 -2.19 -8.54
CA ASP A 155 -15.74 -2.20 -8.01
C ASP A 155 -15.24 -0.83 -7.55
N LEU A 156 -15.62 0.22 -8.27
CA LEU A 156 -15.45 1.60 -7.82
C LEU A 156 -16.78 2.12 -7.26
N TYR A 157 -16.79 2.46 -5.97
CA TYR A 157 -17.98 2.98 -5.31
C TYR A 157 -18.58 4.20 -6.04
N THR A 158 -17.72 5.07 -6.58
CA THR A 158 -18.12 6.28 -7.30
C THR A 158 -18.96 6.02 -8.55
N LEU A 159 -18.81 4.86 -9.19
CA LEU A 159 -19.55 4.50 -10.40
C LEU A 159 -21.02 4.14 -10.12
N ASN A 160 -21.38 3.87 -8.86
CA ASN A 160 -22.75 3.58 -8.47
C ASN A 160 -23.64 4.85 -8.53
N PHE A 161 -23.03 6.03 -8.58
CA PHE A 161 -23.73 7.31 -8.66
C PHE A 161 -23.89 7.85 -10.09
N VAL A 162 -23.40 7.14 -11.11
CA VAL A 162 -23.58 7.54 -12.51
C VAL A 162 -25.05 7.34 -12.89
N PRO A 163 -25.72 8.35 -13.47
CA PRO A 163 -27.13 8.24 -13.79
C PRO A 163 -27.36 7.27 -14.95
N ASN A 164 -28.26 6.31 -14.77
CA ASN A 164 -28.81 5.47 -15.85
C ASN A 164 -30.11 6.08 -16.39
N GLU A 165 -30.72 5.49 -17.43
CA GLU A 165 -31.99 5.98 -18.01
C GLU A 165 -33.16 6.01 -16.98
N GLN A 166 -33.10 5.21 -15.90
CA GLN A 166 -34.02 5.29 -14.75
C GLN A 166 -33.57 6.25 -13.61
N ALA A 167 -32.54 7.07 -13.80
CA ALA A 167 -31.98 7.89 -12.72
C ALA A 167 -32.96 8.91 -12.12
N SER A 168 -33.98 9.34 -12.88
CA SER A 168 -35.06 10.18 -12.35
C SER A 168 -35.89 9.50 -11.24
N LYS A 169 -35.86 8.17 -11.16
CA LYS A 169 -36.48 7.37 -10.10
C LYS A 169 -35.51 6.98 -8.99
N THR A 170 -34.21 7.22 -9.20
CA THR A 170 -33.11 6.80 -8.33
C THR A 170 -32.80 7.86 -7.27
N PHE A 171 -32.84 9.15 -7.62
CA PHE A 171 -32.56 10.23 -6.68
C PHE A 171 -33.72 11.23 -6.58
N ARG A 172 -33.87 11.90 -5.43
CA ARG A 172 -34.90 12.94 -5.22
C ARG A 172 -34.49 14.28 -5.82
N ILE A 173 -33.19 14.51 -5.97
CA ILE A 173 -32.64 15.73 -6.54
C ILE A 173 -32.98 15.84 -8.05
N PRO A 174 -33.00 17.06 -8.63
CA PRO A 174 -33.26 17.24 -10.05
C PRO A 174 -32.30 16.42 -10.92
N PHE A 175 -32.83 15.80 -11.98
CA PHE A 175 -32.07 14.92 -12.88
C PHE A 175 -30.76 15.55 -13.39
N VAL A 176 -30.79 16.82 -13.77
CA VAL A 176 -29.60 17.57 -14.22
C VAL A 176 -28.52 17.64 -13.14
N LEU A 177 -28.92 17.85 -11.88
CA LEU A 177 -27.99 17.94 -10.77
C LEU A 177 -27.42 16.56 -10.42
N ALA A 178 -28.25 15.52 -10.44
CA ALA A 178 -27.80 14.13 -10.31
C ALA A 178 -26.78 13.77 -11.40
N GLN A 179 -26.99 14.25 -12.63
CA GLN A 179 -26.08 14.02 -13.75
C GLN A 179 -24.74 14.72 -13.55
N ILE A 180 -24.74 15.98 -13.12
CA ILE A 180 -23.51 16.72 -12.81
C ILE A 180 -22.72 16.00 -11.71
N PHE A 181 -23.39 15.62 -10.62
CA PHE A 181 -22.77 14.96 -9.49
C PHE A 181 -22.27 13.55 -9.82
N GLY A 182 -23.04 12.76 -10.55
CA GLY A 182 -22.66 11.42 -10.99
C GLY A 182 -21.42 11.43 -11.88
N TYR A 183 -21.36 12.32 -12.88
CA TYR A 183 -20.18 12.44 -13.73
C TYR A 183 -18.97 13.02 -12.99
N PHE A 184 -19.18 13.97 -12.08
CA PHE A 184 -18.11 14.46 -11.21
C PHE A 184 -17.50 13.32 -10.38
N LEU A 185 -18.33 12.48 -9.75
CA LEU A 185 -17.89 11.33 -8.97
C LEU A 185 -17.21 10.27 -9.84
N ALA A 186 -17.69 10.03 -11.06
CA ALA A 186 -17.05 9.11 -11.99
C ALA A 186 -15.63 9.58 -12.41
N LEU A 187 -15.44 10.89 -12.57
CA LEU A 187 -14.13 11.49 -12.91
C LEU A 187 -13.21 11.67 -11.70
N PHE A 188 -13.74 11.71 -10.48
CA PHE A 188 -12.95 11.95 -9.28
C PHE A 188 -11.72 11.01 -9.15
N PRO A 189 -11.86 9.67 -9.29
CA PRO A 189 -10.72 8.77 -9.21
C PRO A 189 -9.67 9.06 -10.29
N VAL A 190 -10.09 9.46 -11.49
CA VAL A 190 -9.20 9.87 -12.59
C VAL A 190 -8.35 11.06 -12.18
N PHE A 191 -8.96 12.13 -11.67
CA PHE A 191 -8.22 13.30 -11.23
C PHE A 191 -7.32 13.01 -10.03
N ALA A 192 -7.85 12.32 -9.02
CA ALA A 192 -7.13 12.04 -7.78
C ALA A 192 -5.89 11.17 -8.01
N LEU A 193 -6.01 10.15 -8.86
CA LEU A 193 -4.90 9.28 -9.16
C LEU A 193 -3.93 9.90 -10.17
N SER A 194 -4.41 10.70 -11.13
CA SER A 194 -3.55 11.44 -12.08
C SER A 194 -2.65 12.43 -11.37
N SER A 195 -3.18 13.13 -10.38
CA SER A 195 -2.37 14.02 -9.55
C SER A 195 -1.32 13.26 -8.72
N THR A 196 -1.67 12.09 -8.20
CA THR A 196 -0.77 11.33 -7.32
C THR A 196 0.29 10.57 -8.11
N PHE A 197 0.03 10.24 -9.38
CA PHE A 197 0.90 9.42 -10.21
C PHE A 197 2.32 9.99 -10.42
N PRO A 198 2.51 11.24 -10.87
CA PRO A 198 3.85 11.82 -11.01
C PRO A 198 4.68 11.76 -9.73
N ILE A 199 4.03 11.97 -8.59
CA ILE A 199 4.69 11.98 -7.28
C ILE A 199 5.22 10.59 -6.96
N LEU A 200 4.36 9.57 -7.02
CA LEU A 200 4.74 8.17 -6.76
C LEU A 200 5.77 7.66 -7.78
N GLY A 201 5.61 8.04 -9.04
CA GLY A 201 6.54 7.68 -10.11
C GLY A 201 7.93 8.28 -9.88
N CYS A 202 8.02 9.57 -9.53
CA CYS A 202 9.29 10.21 -9.17
C CYS A 202 9.92 9.59 -7.92
N THR A 203 9.11 9.23 -6.91
CA THR A 203 9.60 8.53 -5.71
C THR A 203 10.17 7.15 -6.06
N LEU A 204 9.47 6.35 -6.88
CA LEU A 204 9.96 5.05 -7.32
C LEU A 204 11.23 5.19 -8.16
N LEU A 205 11.28 6.17 -9.08
CA LEU A 205 12.46 6.47 -9.88
C LEU A 205 13.67 6.81 -9.00
N GLY A 206 13.47 7.63 -7.96
CA GLY A 206 14.50 7.93 -6.96
C GLY A 206 14.99 6.68 -6.23
N ASN A 207 14.06 5.85 -5.74
CA ASN A 207 14.39 4.62 -5.03
C ASN A 207 15.15 3.61 -5.92
N LEU A 208 14.74 3.45 -7.18
CA LEU A 208 15.45 2.60 -8.14
C LEU A 208 16.82 3.14 -8.49
N SER A 209 16.97 4.46 -8.66
CA SER A 209 18.28 5.09 -8.88
C SER A 209 19.21 4.83 -7.70
N THR A 210 18.74 4.99 -6.46
CA THR A 210 19.51 4.65 -5.25
C THR A 210 19.87 3.17 -5.21
N LEU A 211 18.94 2.27 -5.54
CA LEU A 211 19.19 0.82 -5.60
C LEU A 211 20.26 0.48 -6.64
N CYS A 212 20.19 1.03 -7.85
CA CYS A 212 21.22 0.84 -8.87
C CYS A 212 22.60 1.34 -8.37
N ASN A 213 22.64 2.47 -7.67
CA ASN A 213 23.89 3.01 -7.11
C ASN A 213 24.49 2.15 -5.99
N MET A 214 23.76 1.19 -5.41
CA MET A 214 24.34 0.21 -4.48
C MET A 214 25.23 -0.83 -5.18
N PHE A 215 25.08 -1.01 -6.49
CA PHE A 215 25.87 -1.98 -7.26
C PHE A 215 27.07 -1.28 -7.93
N PRO A 216 28.32 -1.73 -7.70
CA PRO A 216 29.52 -1.11 -8.28
C PRO A 216 29.50 -1.05 -9.82
N VAL A 217 28.87 -2.04 -10.47
CA VAL A 217 28.72 -2.12 -11.93
C VAL A 217 27.99 -0.90 -12.50
N CYS A 218 27.08 -0.30 -11.73
CA CYS A 218 26.30 0.87 -12.16
C CYS A 218 27.05 2.20 -12.01
N HIS A 219 28.26 2.22 -11.43
CA HIS A 219 29.00 3.47 -11.20
C HIS A 219 29.67 4.03 -12.47
N SER A 220 29.88 3.19 -13.48
CA SER A 220 30.47 3.58 -14.77
C SER A 220 29.71 4.75 -15.42
N PRO A 221 30.40 5.74 -16.03
CA PRO A 221 29.76 6.90 -16.65
C PRO A 221 28.80 6.50 -17.77
N LYS A 222 29.13 5.46 -18.55
CA LYS A 222 28.24 4.91 -19.59
C LYS A 222 26.98 4.30 -18.96
N ALA A 223 27.13 3.51 -17.90
CA ALA A 223 26.01 2.87 -17.19
C ALA A 223 25.06 3.91 -16.58
N ARG A 224 25.61 4.96 -15.95
CA ARG A 224 24.82 6.06 -15.39
C ARG A 224 24.03 6.83 -16.44
N HIS A 225 24.62 7.06 -17.60
CA HIS A 225 23.93 7.69 -18.72
C HIS A 225 22.77 6.82 -19.22
N ILE A 226 23.00 5.51 -19.41
CA ILE A 226 21.95 4.56 -19.80
C ILE A 226 20.83 4.54 -18.76
N LEU A 227 21.16 4.36 -17.48
CA LEU A 227 20.19 4.31 -16.38
C LEU A 227 19.31 5.57 -16.32
N ARG A 228 19.86 6.75 -16.57
CA ARG A 228 19.10 8.01 -16.60
C ARG A 228 17.97 7.99 -17.62
N PHE A 229 18.19 7.39 -18.79
CA PHE A 229 17.16 7.27 -19.83
C PHE A 229 16.27 6.05 -19.65
N THR A 230 16.79 4.93 -19.16
CA THR A 230 16.03 3.68 -19.04
C THR A 230 15.13 3.63 -17.81
N LEU A 231 15.56 4.18 -16.66
CA LEU A 231 14.80 4.07 -15.41
C LEU A 231 13.40 4.71 -15.46
N PRO A 232 13.18 5.89 -16.07
CA PRO A 232 11.82 6.43 -16.23
C PRO A 232 10.88 5.50 -16.99
N PHE A 233 11.36 4.81 -18.02
CA PHE A 233 10.58 3.82 -18.76
C PHE A 233 10.30 2.55 -17.95
N ILE A 234 11.26 2.09 -17.13
CA ILE A 234 11.05 0.97 -16.19
C ILE A 234 9.96 1.30 -15.18
N VAL A 235 9.83 2.56 -14.77
CA VAL A 235 8.75 3.01 -13.87
C VAL A 235 7.41 3.11 -14.60
N LEU A 236 7.41 3.57 -15.86
CA LEU A 236 6.20 3.89 -16.62
C LEU A 236 5.56 2.67 -17.29
N PHE A 237 6.34 1.78 -17.90
CA PHE A 237 5.81 0.70 -18.75
C PHE A 237 5.08 -0.40 -18.00
N PRO A 238 5.60 -0.98 -16.89
CA PRO A 238 4.91 -2.08 -16.22
C PRO A 238 3.45 -1.77 -15.89
N PRO A 239 3.12 -0.62 -15.28
CA PRO A 239 1.73 -0.31 -15.02
C PRO A 239 0.87 0.04 -16.25
N ILE A 240 1.45 0.48 -17.37
CA ILE A 240 0.71 0.60 -18.66
C ILE A 240 0.39 -0.79 -19.18
N ILE A 241 1.37 -1.68 -19.20
CA ILE A 241 1.21 -3.06 -19.66
C ILE A 241 0.12 -3.75 -18.84
N ILE A 242 0.17 -3.65 -17.50
CA ILE A 242 -0.86 -4.23 -16.63
C ILE A 242 -2.25 -3.67 -16.99
N ALA A 243 -2.36 -2.37 -17.24
CA ALA A 243 -3.63 -1.76 -17.58
C ALA A 243 -4.16 -2.05 -19.00
N LEU A 244 -3.33 -2.61 -19.88
CA LEU A 244 -3.76 -3.14 -21.17
C LEU A 244 -4.10 -4.64 -21.10
N LEU A 245 -3.70 -5.32 -20.03
CA LEU A 245 -3.85 -6.77 -19.86
C LEU A 245 -5.01 -7.17 -18.94
N THR A 246 -5.40 -6.30 -18.00
CA THR A 246 -6.50 -6.59 -17.07
C THR A 246 -7.35 -5.36 -16.85
N ASP A 247 -8.66 -5.57 -16.65
CA ASP A 247 -9.62 -4.51 -16.34
C ASP A 247 -10.17 -4.65 -14.91
N ASP A 248 -9.82 -5.75 -14.22
CA ASP A 248 -10.31 -6.07 -12.88
C ASP A 248 -9.50 -5.37 -11.79
N ILE A 249 -10.07 -4.27 -11.27
CA ILE A 249 -9.51 -3.49 -10.15
C ILE A 249 -9.53 -4.29 -8.85
N GLY A 250 -10.61 -5.03 -8.61
CA GLY A 250 -10.76 -5.84 -7.40
C GLY A 250 -9.60 -6.81 -7.29
N PHE A 251 -9.37 -7.61 -8.34
CA PHE A 251 -8.25 -8.54 -8.43
C PHE A 251 -6.91 -7.86 -8.19
N LEU A 252 -6.63 -6.74 -8.86
CA LEU A 252 -5.31 -6.13 -8.75
C LEU A 252 -5.07 -5.52 -7.36
N VAL A 253 -6.06 -4.83 -6.78
CA VAL A 253 -5.93 -4.25 -5.44
C VAL A 253 -5.80 -5.37 -4.40
N GLY A 254 -6.58 -6.44 -4.53
CA GLY A 254 -6.47 -7.63 -3.70
C GLY A 254 -5.08 -8.27 -3.78
N PHE A 255 -4.59 -8.52 -5.00
CA PHE A 255 -3.27 -9.11 -5.23
C PHE A 255 -2.14 -8.22 -4.71
N THR A 256 -2.14 -6.93 -5.07
CA THR A 256 -1.08 -6.01 -4.64
C THR A 256 -1.08 -5.80 -3.13
N GLY A 257 -2.25 -5.67 -2.50
CA GLY A 257 -2.38 -5.60 -1.05
C GLY A 257 -1.91 -6.88 -0.37
N ALA A 258 -2.27 -8.06 -0.89
CA ALA A 258 -1.87 -9.33 -0.32
C ALA A 258 -0.37 -9.62 -0.45
N PHE A 259 0.23 -9.40 -1.62
CA PHE A 259 1.64 -9.72 -1.85
C PHE A 259 2.57 -8.59 -1.39
N ALA A 260 2.44 -7.42 -2.01
CA ALA A 260 3.33 -6.29 -1.71
C ALA A 260 3.04 -5.71 -0.31
N GLY A 261 1.77 -5.64 0.08
CA GLY A 261 1.37 -5.19 1.40
C GLY A 261 1.87 -6.10 2.50
N THR A 262 1.72 -7.43 2.39
CA THR A 262 2.29 -8.38 3.37
C THR A 262 3.80 -8.20 3.57
N GLY A 263 4.54 -8.01 2.47
CA GLY A 263 5.97 -7.74 2.53
C GLY A 263 6.29 -6.47 3.33
N ILE A 264 5.65 -5.36 2.96
CA ILE A 264 5.95 -4.02 3.51
C ILE A 264 5.39 -3.83 4.93
N GLN A 265 4.23 -4.40 5.25
CA GLN A 265 3.55 -4.20 6.53
C GLN A 265 3.96 -5.23 7.59
N TYR A 266 4.26 -6.46 7.19
CA TYR A 266 4.51 -7.55 8.13
C TYR A 266 5.97 -8.01 8.08
N VAL A 267 6.45 -8.49 6.92
CA VAL A 267 7.77 -9.15 6.81
C VAL A 267 8.93 -8.19 7.06
N ILE A 268 9.00 -7.09 6.30
CA ILE A 268 10.12 -6.13 6.38
C ILE A 268 10.24 -5.56 7.80
N PRO A 269 9.18 -5.01 8.42
CA PRO A 269 9.26 -4.49 9.79
C PRO A 269 9.66 -5.56 10.80
N ALA A 270 9.12 -6.79 10.70
CA ALA A 270 9.46 -7.89 11.60
C ALA A 270 10.96 -8.26 11.53
N VAL A 271 11.51 -8.38 10.31
CA VAL A 271 12.93 -8.68 10.10
C VAL A 271 13.83 -7.55 10.58
N LEU A 272 13.46 -6.29 10.32
CA LEU A 272 14.22 -5.13 10.80
C LEU A 272 14.27 -5.08 12.32
N VAL A 273 13.13 -5.29 12.99
CA VAL A 273 13.05 -5.32 14.45
C VAL A 273 13.85 -6.49 15.02
N TYR A 274 13.76 -7.67 14.40
CA TYR A 274 14.57 -8.83 14.80
C TYR A 274 16.07 -8.55 14.70
N LYS A 275 16.55 -8.06 13.56
CA LYS A 275 17.97 -7.74 13.34
C LYS A 275 18.45 -6.63 14.27
N ALA A 276 17.66 -5.57 14.46
CA ALA A 276 18.00 -4.48 15.38
C ALA A 276 18.13 -4.96 16.83
N ARG A 277 17.21 -5.83 17.29
CA ARG A 277 17.28 -6.41 18.63
C ARG A 277 18.49 -7.33 18.81
N ARG A 278 18.82 -8.13 17.80
CA ARG A 278 20.03 -8.96 17.77
C ARG A 278 21.30 -8.12 17.87
N TYR A 279 21.41 -7.10 17.03
CA TYR A 279 22.55 -6.18 17.03
C TYR A 279 22.74 -5.50 18.40
N MET A 280 21.65 -5.10 19.07
CA MET A 280 21.71 -4.49 20.40
C MET A 280 21.97 -5.48 21.55
N SER A 281 21.81 -6.79 21.30
CA SER A 281 22.01 -7.85 22.30
C SER A 281 23.38 -8.53 22.15
N GLU A 282 24.04 -8.37 21.00
CA GLU A 282 25.43 -8.76 20.83
C GLU A 282 26.29 -7.90 21.78
N PRO A 283 27.14 -8.53 22.61
CA PRO A 283 27.84 -7.83 23.67
C PRO A 283 28.79 -6.77 23.11
N VAL A 284 28.52 -5.51 23.45
CA VAL A 284 29.48 -4.39 23.41
C VAL A 284 30.74 -4.69 24.28
N THR A 285 30.76 -5.80 25.02
CA THR A 285 31.86 -6.26 25.88
C THR A 285 33.18 -6.44 25.13
N GLU A 286 33.17 -6.85 23.85
CA GLU A 286 34.42 -7.10 23.10
C GLU A 286 35.17 -5.81 22.71
N LYS A 287 34.49 -4.65 22.69
CA LYS A 287 35.12 -3.35 22.38
C LYS A 287 35.57 -2.55 23.61
N LEU A 288 35.12 -2.92 24.81
CA LEU A 288 35.52 -2.25 26.05
C LEU A 288 36.74 -2.92 26.68
N GLU A 289 36.89 -4.25 26.58
CA GLU A 289 38.09 -4.96 27.05
C GLU A 289 39.32 -4.66 26.17
N SER A 290 39.12 -4.44 24.86
CA SER A 290 40.22 -4.04 23.96
C SER A 290 40.73 -2.62 24.19
N TYR A 291 39.94 -1.77 24.87
CA TYR A 291 40.34 -0.39 25.20
C TYR A 291 41.00 -0.29 26.58
N SER A 292 40.69 -1.20 27.51
CA SER A 292 41.33 -1.26 28.83
C SER A 292 42.64 -2.05 28.85
N SER A 293 42.91 -2.89 27.85
CA SER A 293 44.14 -3.69 27.77
C SER A 293 45.25 -3.06 26.89
N GLY A 294 45.05 -1.84 26.39
CA GLY A 294 45.96 -1.17 25.45
C GLY A 294 46.97 -0.22 26.08
N MET A 295 47.32 -0.42 27.35
CA MET A 295 48.30 0.40 28.06
C MET A 295 49.22 -0.47 28.89
N ASP A 296 49.91 -1.40 28.23
CA ASP A 296 51.33 -1.64 28.50
C ASP A 296 51.95 -2.54 27.40
N ASP A 297 53.18 -2.15 27.09
CA ASP A 297 54.24 -2.87 26.40
C ASP A 297 54.30 -3.06 24.87
N LYS A 298 55.49 -2.69 24.40
CA LYS A 298 56.07 -2.85 23.07
C LYS A 298 56.26 -4.34 22.77
N GLN A 299 55.83 -4.81 21.59
CA GLN A 299 56.71 -5.62 20.75
C GLN A 299 56.24 -5.74 19.30
N MET A 300 57.25 -5.82 18.45
CA MET A 300 57.28 -5.89 17.00
C MET A 300 57.20 -7.36 16.56
N LEU A 301 56.42 -7.71 15.53
CA LEU A 301 56.82 -8.63 14.43
C LEU A 301 55.70 -8.82 13.37
N CYS A 302 56.14 -9.05 12.14
CA CYS A 302 55.41 -9.22 10.88
C CYS A 302 54.81 -10.65 10.68
N PRO A 303 54.13 -10.95 9.54
CA PRO A 303 52.93 -11.79 9.48
C PRO A 303 53.19 -13.28 9.25
N SER A 304 52.18 -14.12 9.46
CA SER A 304 52.15 -15.50 8.96
C SER A 304 50.75 -15.90 8.53
N ASP A 305 50.70 -16.48 7.34
CA ASP A 305 49.54 -17.07 6.67
C ASP A 305 48.95 -18.24 7.47
N GLU A 306 47.63 -18.33 7.55
CA GLU A 306 46.95 -19.63 7.62
C GLU A 306 45.51 -19.53 7.12
N VAL A 307 45.31 -20.01 5.89
CA VAL A 307 44.00 -20.31 5.30
C VAL A 307 43.51 -21.61 5.94
N GLN A 308 42.50 -21.54 6.81
CA GLN A 308 41.73 -22.70 7.23
C GLN A 308 40.28 -22.61 6.73
N THR A 309 40.04 -23.37 5.66
CA THR A 309 38.76 -23.77 5.12
C THR A 309 37.95 -24.55 6.17
N ARG A 310 36.80 -24.01 6.61
CA ARG A 310 35.77 -24.78 7.35
C ARG A 310 34.61 -25.12 6.43
N THR A 311 34.55 -26.39 6.04
CA THR A 311 33.42 -27.04 5.37
C THR A 311 32.22 -27.12 6.32
N ALA A 312 31.06 -26.64 5.86
CA ALA A 312 29.82 -26.60 6.64
C ALA A 312 28.93 -27.82 6.32
N THR A 313 28.66 -28.66 7.32
CA THR A 313 27.58 -29.66 7.27
C THR A 313 26.22 -28.98 7.49
N SER A 314 25.29 -29.20 6.55
CA SER A 314 24.13 -28.34 6.25
C SER A 314 22.79 -28.76 6.91
N ARG A 315 22.76 -29.73 7.84
CA ARG A 315 21.47 -30.32 8.29
C ARG A 315 20.98 -30.01 9.71
N SER A 316 21.75 -29.36 10.58
CA SER A 316 21.35 -29.12 11.99
C SER A 316 20.96 -27.67 12.34
N ARG A 317 21.05 -26.72 11.40
CA ARG A 317 20.84 -25.29 11.71
C ARG A 317 19.38 -24.90 11.92
N LEU A 318 18.41 -25.61 11.34
CA LEU A 318 17.00 -25.24 11.48
C LEU A 318 16.45 -25.52 12.89
N SER A 319 16.64 -26.72 13.46
CA SER A 319 16.10 -27.01 14.81
C SER A 319 16.85 -26.24 15.91
N GLY A 320 18.16 -26.02 15.74
CA GLY A 320 18.96 -25.16 16.62
C GLY A 320 18.49 -23.72 16.63
N CYS A 321 18.16 -23.16 15.45
CA CYS A 321 17.68 -21.77 15.32
C CYS A 321 16.32 -21.57 16.02
N PHE A 322 15.38 -22.51 15.87
CA PHE A 322 14.08 -22.45 16.54
C PHE A 322 14.21 -22.57 18.08
N SER A 323 15.07 -23.46 18.57
CA SER A 323 15.30 -23.62 20.02
C SER A 323 16.04 -22.42 20.65
N ALA A 324 16.93 -21.76 19.91
CA ALA A 324 17.61 -20.54 20.33
C ALA A 324 16.67 -19.31 20.31
N LEU A 325 15.71 -19.29 19.39
CA LEU A 325 14.67 -18.26 19.31
C LEU A 325 13.77 -18.25 20.55
N TRP A 326 13.53 -19.43 21.15
CA TRP A 326 12.63 -19.63 22.30
C TRP A 326 13.32 -19.42 23.65
N LYS A 327 14.62 -19.69 23.75
CA LYS A 327 15.37 -19.69 25.02
C LYS A 327 16.06 -18.38 25.39
N THR A 328 15.99 -17.36 24.54
CA THR A 328 16.61 -16.06 24.83
C THR A 328 15.59 -15.15 25.55
N PRO A 329 15.71 -14.91 26.87
CA PRO A 329 15.01 -13.79 27.50
C PRO A 329 15.70 -12.52 27.02
N TRP A 330 15.24 -11.98 25.90
CA TRP A 330 15.81 -10.77 25.31
C TRP A 330 15.79 -9.65 26.33
N LYS A 331 16.97 -9.12 26.65
CA LYS A 331 17.18 -8.05 27.64
C LYS A 331 16.22 -6.89 27.30
N LYS A 332 15.39 -6.47 28.26
CA LYS A 332 14.43 -5.38 28.08
C LYS A 332 15.20 -4.09 27.77
N VAL A 333 15.29 -3.72 26.50
CA VAL A 333 15.90 -2.45 26.10
C VAL A 333 14.94 -1.34 26.54
N ASN A 334 15.30 -0.62 27.60
CA ASN A 334 14.55 0.54 28.08
C ASN A 334 14.70 1.69 27.08
N SER A 335 13.91 1.65 26.00
CA SER A 335 13.75 2.77 25.08
C SER A 335 12.45 3.50 25.42
N PRO A 336 12.47 4.85 25.55
CA PRO A 336 11.25 5.66 25.71
C PRO A 336 10.33 5.59 24.48
N HIS A 337 10.78 4.97 23.39
CA HIS A 337 10.03 4.70 22.16
C HIS A 337 9.84 3.19 21.92
N ALA A 338 10.03 2.35 22.93
CA ALA A 338 9.84 0.92 22.80
C ALA A 338 8.37 0.62 22.48
N SER A 339 8.16 -0.18 21.43
CA SER A 339 6.83 -0.70 21.09
C SER A 339 6.25 -1.52 22.26
N PRO A 340 4.93 -1.52 22.47
CA PRO A 340 4.29 -2.44 23.41
C PRO A 340 4.51 -3.92 23.02
N PHE A 341 4.83 -4.19 21.76
CA PHE A 341 5.08 -5.53 21.23
C PHE A 341 6.56 -5.95 21.37
N GLN A 342 7.02 -6.06 22.62
CA GLN A 342 8.43 -6.37 22.93
C GLN A 342 8.75 -7.87 22.79
N HIS A 343 7.76 -8.75 22.89
CA HIS A 343 8.00 -10.19 22.91
C HIS A 343 8.33 -10.75 21.51
N VAL A 344 9.22 -11.75 21.43
CA VAL A 344 9.60 -12.41 20.16
C VAL A 344 8.40 -13.13 19.52
N LEU A 345 7.46 -13.60 20.33
CA LEU A 345 6.18 -14.15 19.85
C LEU A 345 5.45 -13.21 18.91
N TRP A 346 5.61 -11.89 19.04
CA TRP A 346 5.01 -10.95 18.10
C TRP A 346 5.65 -11.03 16.71
N ILE A 347 6.97 -11.17 16.65
CA ILE A 347 7.71 -11.32 15.38
C ILE A 347 7.29 -12.64 14.71
N VAL A 348 7.24 -13.74 15.48
CA VAL A 348 6.79 -15.04 14.98
C VAL A 348 5.34 -14.99 14.53
N GLY A 349 4.46 -14.38 15.32
CA GLY A 349 3.05 -14.20 15.01
C GLY A 349 2.83 -13.39 13.73
N LEU A 350 3.57 -12.29 13.51
CA LEU A 350 3.51 -11.51 12.28
C LEU A 350 3.99 -12.30 11.05
N MET A 351 5.01 -13.14 11.21
CA MET A 351 5.49 -13.99 10.11
C MET A 351 4.50 -15.09 9.77
N ILE A 352 3.89 -15.74 10.78
CA ILE A 352 2.84 -16.73 10.57
C ILE A 352 1.63 -16.06 9.90
N TRP A 353 1.20 -14.91 10.41
CA TRP A 353 0.11 -14.13 9.83
C TRP A 353 0.39 -13.80 8.37
N SER A 354 1.58 -13.25 8.07
CA SER A 354 2.04 -12.99 6.71
C SER A 354 1.91 -14.20 5.78
N VAL A 355 2.29 -15.41 6.24
CA VAL A 355 2.15 -16.63 5.43
C VAL A 355 0.68 -16.98 5.23
N VAL A 356 -0.15 -16.91 6.28
CA VAL A 356 -1.59 -17.17 6.19
C VAL A 356 -2.25 -16.22 5.19
N CYS A 357 -1.93 -14.93 5.25
CA CYS A 357 -2.40 -13.91 4.31
C CYS A 357 -2.09 -14.25 2.85
N LEU A 358 -0.85 -14.68 2.58
CA LEU A 358 -0.44 -15.08 1.23
C LEU A 358 -1.13 -16.35 0.78
N VAL A 359 -1.24 -17.35 1.65
CA VAL A 359 -1.88 -18.64 1.33
C VAL A 359 -3.36 -18.45 1.01
N ILE A 360 -4.09 -17.68 1.82
CA ILE A 360 -5.53 -17.42 1.59
C ILE A 360 -5.75 -16.83 0.19
N VAL A 361 -4.95 -15.83 -0.21
CA VAL A 361 -5.10 -15.19 -1.51
C VAL A 361 -4.57 -16.08 -2.63
N LEU A 362 -3.48 -16.82 -2.42
CA LEU A 362 -2.93 -17.71 -3.43
C LEU A 362 -3.88 -18.88 -3.74
N VAL A 363 -4.50 -19.47 -2.72
CA VAL A 363 -5.47 -20.57 -2.88
C VAL A 363 -6.67 -20.11 -3.72
N ASP A 364 -7.22 -18.94 -3.40
CA ASP A 364 -8.29 -18.30 -4.19
C ASP A 364 -7.91 -18.08 -5.65
N LYS A 365 -6.66 -17.68 -5.92
CA LYS A 365 -6.21 -17.39 -7.30
C LYS A 365 -5.80 -18.61 -8.12
N ILE A 366 -5.36 -19.70 -7.47
CA ILE A 366 -4.93 -20.93 -8.16
C ILE A 366 -6.11 -21.90 -8.33
N HIS A 367 -7.01 -21.96 -7.34
CA HIS A 367 -8.23 -22.75 -7.40
C HIS A 367 -9.43 -21.83 -7.20
N PRO A 368 -10.00 -21.26 -8.27
CA PRO A 368 -11.32 -20.67 -8.17
C PRO A 368 -12.30 -21.80 -7.82
N LEU A 369 -12.69 -21.88 -6.54
CA LEU A 369 -13.71 -22.81 -6.05
C LEU A 369 -15.11 -22.35 -6.45
#